data_AF-A0A6A7APB8-F1
#
_entry.id   AF-A0A6A7APB8-F1
#
_cell.length_a   1.000
_cell.length_b   1.000
_cell.length_c   1.000
_cell.angle_alpha   90.00
_cell.angle_beta   90.00
_cell.angle_gamma   90.00
#
_symmetry.space_group_name_H-M   'P 1'
#
loop_
_entity.id
_entity.type
_entity.pdbx_description
1 polymer ?
#
loop_
_entity_poly.entity_id
_entity_poly.type
_entity_poly.pdbx_seq_one_letter_code
_entity_poly.pdbx_strand_id
1 'polypeptide(L)'
;MSKRDFFPLFLTAWEASFKEQTILKAFEATGLSPFNPEIILQRFNTRASPSGNSDSSALSASNWRKTEGLLREVVKDRGDPRARKLSQAFHSISVQKTLLEHEVQGLREALINERLRRKRGKALPLQEPEDYHGGAIFYSPRKVKEARERQQQQELEEEQQRLQKAEKYRRREEARQAKAQAAQARREARASARLLRERLRAERAADQALRKAARKTAKRLQESLKLSQRGKRRSLKATRKAASEKFVVKEPQGSREAGSAATAAQPIQSRCGRQITTPARYI
;
A
#
# COMPACT_ATOMS: atom_id res chain seq x y z
N MET A 1 23.82 13.22 25.16
CA MET A 1 23.01 12.52 26.18
C MET A 1 22.83 13.42 27.39
N SER A 2 21.63 13.49 27.98
CA SER A 2 21.42 14.26 29.21
C SER A 2 21.88 13.46 30.43
N LYS A 3 22.25 14.12 31.56
CA LYS A 3 22.62 13.43 32.81
C LYS A 3 21.56 12.41 33.27
N ARG A 4 20.29 12.69 32.99
CA ARG A 4 19.15 11.81 33.33
C ARG A 4 19.04 10.56 32.45
N ASP A 5 19.55 10.60 31.23
CA ASP A 5 19.58 9.44 30.33
C ASP A 5 20.85 8.61 30.55
N PHE A 6 21.95 9.28 30.92
CA PHE A 6 23.20 8.63 31.26
C PHE A 6 23.11 7.80 32.55
N PHE A 7 22.55 8.37 33.62
CA PHE A 7 22.61 7.73 34.94
C PHE A 7 21.93 6.34 34.99
N PRO A 8 20.76 6.10 34.38
CA PRO A 8 20.17 4.76 34.33
C PRO A 8 21.02 3.76 33.56
N LEU A 9 21.61 4.15 32.42
CA LEU A 9 22.50 3.28 31.63
C LEU A 9 23.80 2.98 32.39
N PHE A 10 24.35 3.97 33.07
CA PHE A 10 25.51 3.81 33.94
C PHE A 10 25.18 2.89 35.12
N LEU A 11 24.05 3.11 35.80
CA LEU A 11 23.66 2.34 36.97
C LEU A 11 23.41 0.87 36.63
N THR A 12 22.73 0.58 35.52
CA THR A 12 22.51 -0.81 35.08
C THR A 12 23.81 -1.51 34.73
N ALA A 13 24.71 -0.82 34.01
CA ALA A 13 26.04 -1.35 33.71
C ALA A 13 26.88 -1.54 34.98
N TRP A 14 26.80 -0.61 35.93
CA TRP A 14 27.48 -0.67 37.21
C TRP A 14 26.98 -1.85 38.05
N GLU A 15 25.67 -1.99 38.23
CA GLU A 15 25.07 -3.11 38.97
C GLU A 15 25.36 -4.47 38.32
N ALA A 16 25.49 -4.52 37.00
CA ALA A 16 25.86 -5.75 36.30
C ALA A 16 27.35 -6.10 36.48
N SER A 17 28.24 -5.10 36.49
CA SER A 17 29.69 -5.29 36.53
C SER A 17 30.27 -5.39 37.94
N PHE A 18 29.82 -4.56 38.88
CA PHE A 18 30.28 -4.50 40.27
C PHE A 18 29.56 -5.52 41.17
N LYS A 19 29.54 -6.79 40.73
CA LYS A 19 29.13 -7.92 41.57
C LYS A 19 30.36 -8.64 42.07
N GLU A 20 30.32 -9.10 43.32
CA GLU A 20 31.42 -9.86 43.94
C GLU A 20 31.89 -11.01 43.04
N GLN A 21 30.95 -11.78 42.47
CA GLN A 21 31.26 -12.88 41.56
C GLN A 21 32.01 -12.43 40.30
N THR A 22 31.65 -11.30 39.72
CA THR A 22 32.28 -10.75 38.50
C THR A 22 33.68 -10.23 38.83
N ILE A 23 33.83 -9.57 39.99
CA ILE A 23 35.10 -9.06 40.49
C ILE A 23 36.07 -10.22 40.77
N LEU A 24 35.63 -11.25 41.51
CA LEU A 24 36.44 -12.43 41.80
C LEU A 24 36.86 -13.16 40.51
N LYS A 25 35.93 -13.34 39.57
CA LYS A 25 36.25 -13.91 38.25
C LYS A 25 37.25 -13.06 37.46
N ALA A 26 37.22 -11.74 37.58
CA ALA A 26 38.19 -10.87 36.91
C ALA A 26 39.61 -11.09 37.47
N PHE A 27 39.75 -11.17 38.81
CA PHE A 27 41.03 -11.47 39.46
C PHE A 27 41.53 -12.88 39.14
N GLU A 28 40.66 -13.87 39.18
CA GLU A 28 40.96 -15.26 38.80
C GLU A 28 41.41 -15.34 37.34
N ALA A 29 40.72 -14.65 36.44
CA ALA A 29 41.06 -14.63 35.01
C ALA A 29 42.44 -14.01 34.74
N THR A 30 42.88 -13.05 35.56
CA THR A 30 44.24 -12.48 35.50
C THR A 30 45.28 -13.35 36.21
N GLY A 31 44.87 -14.37 36.96
CA GLY A 31 45.78 -15.18 37.77
C GLY A 31 46.45 -14.39 38.90
N LEU A 32 45.89 -13.24 39.29
CA LEU A 32 46.42 -12.43 40.39
C LEU A 32 45.95 -12.97 41.75
N SER A 33 44.67 -13.34 41.83
CA SER A 33 44.06 -13.88 43.06
C SER A 33 43.00 -14.93 42.70
N PRO A 34 43.24 -16.21 43.03
CA PRO A 34 44.48 -16.78 43.57
C PRO A 34 45.66 -16.63 42.60
N PHE A 35 46.89 -16.52 43.13
CA PHE A 35 48.09 -16.30 42.31
C PHE A 35 48.39 -17.52 41.44
N ASN A 36 48.12 -17.41 40.14
CA ASN A 36 48.33 -18.45 39.14
C ASN A 36 48.66 -17.83 37.76
N PRO A 37 49.94 -17.55 37.46
CA PRO A 37 50.35 -16.92 36.20
C PRO A 37 50.17 -17.82 34.98
N GLU A 38 49.98 -19.14 35.15
CA GLU A 38 49.80 -20.08 34.04
C GLU A 38 48.50 -19.81 33.26
N ILE A 39 47.49 -19.24 33.91
CA ILE A 39 46.20 -18.88 33.27
C ILE A 39 46.42 -17.94 32.09
N ILE A 40 47.36 -17.00 32.19
CA ILE A 40 47.70 -16.08 31.11
C ILE A 40 48.48 -16.82 30.02
N LEU A 41 49.44 -17.66 30.41
CA LEU A 41 50.28 -18.42 29.48
C LEU A 41 49.47 -19.43 28.65
N GLN A 42 48.46 -20.09 29.26
CA GLN A 42 47.58 -21.04 28.59
C GLN A 42 46.74 -20.40 27.47
N ARG A 43 46.39 -19.11 27.58
CA ARG A 43 45.66 -18.36 26.52
C ARG A 43 46.45 -18.25 25.21
N PHE A 44 47.79 -18.22 25.31
CA PHE A 44 48.66 -18.18 24.13
C PHE A 44 48.92 -19.57 23.55
N ASN A 45 48.69 -20.63 24.34
CA ASN A 45 48.87 -22.02 23.93
C ASN A 45 47.60 -22.68 23.38
N THR A 46 46.44 -22.01 23.45
CA THR A 46 45.17 -22.59 23.00
C THR A 46 45.07 -22.59 21.48
N ARG A 47 45.54 -23.68 20.84
CA ARG A 47 45.16 -24.00 19.46
C ARG A 47 43.68 -24.38 19.47
N ALA A 48 42.83 -23.55 18.87
CA ALA A 48 41.38 -23.69 18.90
C ALA A 48 40.92 -25.12 18.56
N SER A 49 40.44 -25.86 19.55
CA SER A 49 39.66 -27.07 19.33
C SER A 49 38.20 -26.70 19.08
N PRO A 50 37.56 -27.26 18.03
CA PRO A 50 36.16 -26.97 17.72
C PRO A 50 35.26 -27.61 18.77
N SER A 51 34.71 -26.82 19.69
CA SER A 51 33.82 -27.30 20.74
C SER A 51 32.44 -27.67 20.18
N GLY A 52 32.14 -28.96 20.20
CA GLY A 52 30.88 -29.53 20.69
C GLY A 52 29.59 -29.18 19.93
N ASN A 53 29.19 -30.10 19.05
CA ASN A 53 27.83 -30.19 18.52
C ASN A 53 26.84 -30.44 19.67
N SER A 54 26.00 -29.46 19.98
CA SER A 54 24.78 -29.65 20.77
C SER A 54 23.58 -29.36 19.87
N ASP A 55 23.10 -30.45 19.27
CA ASP A 55 21.95 -30.54 18.38
C ASP A 55 20.63 -30.42 19.15
N SER A 56 20.29 -29.24 19.67
CA SER A 56 18.91 -28.94 20.10
C SER A 56 18.75 -27.48 20.52
N SER A 57 18.98 -26.53 19.62
CA SER A 57 18.43 -25.20 19.84
C SER A 57 17.94 -24.64 18.52
N ALA A 58 16.62 -24.44 18.47
CA ALA A 58 15.88 -23.87 17.36
C ALA A 58 16.70 -22.78 16.66
N LEU A 59 16.75 -22.86 15.32
CA LEU A 59 17.45 -21.97 14.40
C LEU A 59 17.00 -20.51 14.62
N SER A 60 17.49 -19.87 15.66
CA SER A 60 17.29 -18.45 15.85
C SER A 60 18.18 -17.75 14.85
N ALA A 61 17.57 -17.14 13.84
CA ALA A 61 18.24 -16.36 12.80
C ALA A 61 19.14 -15.22 13.35
N SER A 62 19.08 -14.94 14.66
CA SER A 62 19.98 -14.02 15.35
C SER A 62 21.38 -14.59 15.64
N ASN A 63 21.57 -15.91 15.62
CA ASN A 63 22.86 -16.54 15.92
C ASN A 63 23.59 -16.99 14.66
N TRP A 64 24.20 -16.03 13.96
CA TRP A 64 24.90 -16.28 12.69
C TRP A 64 26.00 -17.35 12.80
N ARG A 65 26.65 -17.50 13.96
CA ARG A 65 27.66 -18.55 14.21
C ARG A 65 27.09 -19.96 14.11
N LYS A 66 25.84 -20.16 14.58
CA LYS A 66 25.16 -21.46 14.51
C LYS A 66 24.75 -21.77 13.07
N THR A 67 24.22 -20.79 12.35
CA THR A 67 23.87 -20.95 10.94
C THR A 67 25.09 -21.12 10.04
N GLU A 68 26.22 -20.49 10.38
CA GLU A 68 27.49 -20.69 9.69
C GLU A 68 28.05 -22.09 9.93
N GLY A 69 27.96 -22.61 11.16
CA GLY A 69 28.32 -24.00 11.48
C GLY A 69 27.55 -24.99 10.61
N LEU A 70 26.23 -24.82 10.50
CA LEU A 70 25.38 -25.65 9.62
C LEU A 70 25.69 -25.45 8.13
N LEU A 71 25.94 -24.22 7.69
CA LEU A 71 26.34 -23.96 6.31
C LEU A 71 27.66 -24.66 5.97
N ARG A 72 28.58 -24.76 6.94
CA ARG A 72 29.85 -25.51 6.80
C ARG A 72 29.67 -27.03 6.85
N GLU A 73 28.60 -27.52 7.45
CA GLU A 73 28.25 -28.94 7.47
C GLU A 73 27.57 -29.36 6.16
N VAL A 74 26.64 -28.54 5.65
CA VAL A 74 25.90 -28.79 4.40
C VAL A 74 26.79 -28.58 3.17
N VAL A 75 27.66 -27.56 3.18
CA VAL A 75 28.57 -27.26 2.07
C VAL A 75 29.86 -28.06 2.26
N LYS A 76 30.00 -29.16 1.52
CA LYS A 76 31.19 -30.01 1.51
C LYS A 76 32.44 -29.26 1.04
N ASP A 77 32.29 -28.35 0.07
CA ASP A 77 33.38 -27.57 -0.52
C ASP A 77 33.58 -26.21 0.16
N ARG A 78 34.47 -26.18 1.17
CA ARG A 78 34.80 -24.98 1.97
C ARG A 78 35.33 -23.79 1.14
N GLY A 79 35.81 -24.06 -0.06
CA GLY A 79 36.38 -23.09 -1.00
C GLY A 79 35.35 -22.42 -1.91
N ASP A 80 34.10 -22.90 -1.93
CA ASP A 80 33.14 -22.47 -2.94
C ASP A 80 32.83 -20.97 -2.86
N PRO A 81 33.05 -20.21 -3.96
CA PRO A 81 32.80 -18.77 -3.97
C PRO A 81 31.31 -18.44 -3.76
N ARG A 82 30.41 -19.35 -4.17
CA ARG A 82 28.96 -19.20 -3.96
C ARG A 82 28.58 -19.37 -2.49
N ALA A 83 29.14 -20.37 -1.81
CA ALA A 83 28.92 -20.60 -0.39
C ALA A 83 29.48 -19.45 0.47
N ARG A 84 30.64 -18.90 0.11
CA ARG A 84 31.21 -17.71 0.77
C ARG A 84 30.31 -16.49 0.62
N LYS A 85 29.78 -16.23 -0.57
CA LYS A 85 28.82 -15.13 -0.80
C LYS A 85 27.54 -15.30 0.03
N LEU A 86 27.01 -16.52 0.12
CA LEU A 86 25.86 -16.83 0.97
C LEU A 86 26.18 -16.58 2.44
N SER A 87 27.31 -17.09 2.95
CA SER A 87 27.74 -16.87 4.34
C SER A 87 27.86 -15.37 4.67
N GLN A 88 28.48 -14.60 3.78
CA GLN A 88 28.60 -13.15 3.92
C GLN A 88 27.24 -12.44 3.94
N ALA A 89 26.31 -12.84 3.06
CA ALA A 89 24.95 -12.30 3.03
C ALA A 89 24.15 -12.65 4.29
N PHE A 90 24.28 -13.88 4.80
CA PHE A 90 23.66 -14.26 6.07
C PHE A 90 24.24 -13.50 7.24
N HIS A 91 25.57 -13.31 7.28
CA HIS A 91 26.22 -12.51 8.31
C HIS A 91 25.71 -11.05 8.28
N SER A 92 25.68 -10.42 7.10
CA SER A 92 25.21 -9.03 6.97
C SER A 92 23.75 -8.90 7.38
N ILE A 93 22.87 -9.81 6.96
CA ILE A 93 21.44 -9.81 7.35
C ILE A 93 21.29 -10.02 8.85
N SER A 94 22.07 -10.91 9.46
CA SER A 94 22.00 -11.18 10.90
C SER A 94 22.42 -9.95 11.70
N VAL A 95 23.51 -9.28 11.32
CA VAL A 95 23.96 -8.03 11.95
C VAL A 95 22.95 -6.90 11.74
N GLN A 96 22.38 -6.77 10.55
CA GLN A 96 21.32 -5.77 10.30
C GLN A 96 20.09 -6.04 11.17
N LYS A 97 19.68 -7.31 11.30
CA LYS A 97 18.56 -7.68 12.15
C LYS A 97 18.80 -7.31 13.61
N THR A 98 19.97 -7.64 14.17
CA THR A 98 20.26 -7.28 15.57
C THR A 98 20.32 -5.77 15.78
N LEU A 99 20.91 -5.03 14.84
CA LEU A 99 20.94 -3.57 14.90
C LEU A 99 19.53 -2.98 14.87
N LEU A 100 18.66 -3.47 13.98
CA LEU A 100 17.26 -3.05 13.91
C LEU A 100 16.48 -3.42 15.17
N GLU A 101 16.72 -4.60 15.76
CA GLU A 101 16.10 -5.01 17.02
C GLU A 101 16.47 -4.05 18.16
N HIS A 102 17.75 -3.70 18.28
CA HIS A 102 18.22 -2.73 19.27
C HIS A 102 17.70 -1.31 19.00
N GLU A 103 17.61 -0.89 17.73
CA GLU A 103 17.03 0.40 17.36
C GLU A 103 15.55 0.47 17.74
N VAL A 104 14.77 -0.55 17.39
CA VAL A 104 13.35 -0.64 17.77
C VAL A 104 13.20 -0.63 19.29
N GLN A 105 14.05 -1.35 20.02
CA GLN A 105 14.04 -1.32 21.48
C GLN A 105 14.37 0.08 22.03
N GLY A 106 15.43 0.71 21.53
CA GLY A 106 15.81 2.07 21.93
C GLY A 106 14.74 3.12 21.61
N LEU A 107 14.06 3.00 20.47
CA LEU A 107 12.94 3.86 20.11
C LEU A 107 11.73 3.65 21.04
N ARG A 108 11.42 2.40 21.40
CA ARG A 108 10.36 2.09 22.38
C ARG A 108 10.67 2.70 23.75
N GLU A 109 11.90 2.52 24.23
CA GLU A 109 12.35 3.09 25.49
C GLU A 109 12.33 4.63 25.46
N ALA A 110 12.81 5.24 24.37
CA ALA A 110 12.75 6.69 24.17
C ALA A 110 11.31 7.21 24.18
N LEU A 111 10.37 6.50 23.53
CA LEU A 111 8.95 6.84 23.55
C LEU A 111 8.36 6.75 24.95
N ILE A 112 8.68 5.70 25.71
CA ILE A 112 8.23 5.55 27.10
C ILE A 112 8.78 6.70 27.95
N ASN A 113 10.07 7.00 27.83
CA ASN A 113 10.72 8.09 28.56
C ASN A 113 10.11 9.45 28.22
N GLU A 114 9.82 9.70 26.95
CA GLU A 114 9.14 10.90 26.45
C GLU A 114 7.72 11.01 27.05
N ARG A 115 6.93 9.92 27.01
CA ARG A 115 5.60 9.87 27.62
C ARG A 115 5.67 10.13 29.13
N LEU A 116 6.63 9.55 29.84
CA LEU A 116 6.85 9.78 31.27
C LEU A 116 7.23 11.24 31.56
N ARG A 117 8.10 11.85 30.73
CA ARG A 117 8.44 13.27 30.82
C ARG A 117 7.20 14.15 30.65
N ARG A 118 6.37 13.90 29.63
CA ARG A 118 5.09 14.61 29.41
C ARG A 118 4.10 14.41 30.55
N LYS A 119 3.99 13.20 31.10
CA LYS A 119 3.11 12.92 32.24
C LYS A 119 3.51 13.71 33.49
N ARG A 120 4.80 13.88 33.77
CA ARG A 120 5.30 14.62 34.94
C ARG A 120 4.99 16.11 34.90
N GLY A 121 4.86 16.70 33.71
CA GLY A 121 4.51 18.13 33.54
C GLY A 121 3.01 18.43 33.68
N LYS A 122 2.15 17.42 33.73
CA LYS A 122 0.72 17.61 33.90
C LYS A 122 0.39 17.76 35.38
N ALA A 123 -0.18 18.91 35.73
CA ALA A 123 -0.73 19.12 37.06
C ALA A 123 -1.89 18.16 37.31
N LEU A 124 -1.98 17.64 38.54
CA LEU A 124 -3.10 16.81 38.95
C LEU A 124 -4.37 17.68 39.00
N PRO A 125 -5.50 17.26 38.42
CA PRO A 125 -6.73 18.05 38.39
C PRO A 125 -7.41 18.04 39.77
N LEU A 126 -6.85 18.80 40.70
CA LEU A 126 -7.43 19.05 42.02
C LEU A 126 -8.58 20.06 41.85
N GLN A 127 -9.73 19.77 42.46
CA GLN A 127 -10.85 20.70 42.47
C GLN A 127 -10.63 21.72 43.58
N GLU A 128 -10.87 22.98 43.25
CA GLU A 128 -10.88 24.06 44.23
C GLU A 128 -12.13 23.92 45.12
N PRO A 129 -12.01 24.15 46.45
CA PRO A 129 -13.17 24.25 47.32
C PRO A 129 -14.11 25.37 46.88
N GLU A 130 -15.42 25.21 47.11
CA GLU A 130 -16.44 26.20 46.72
C GLU A 130 -16.22 27.57 47.40
N ASP A 131 -15.69 27.57 48.64
CA ASP A 131 -15.37 28.78 49.42
C ASP A 131 -13.89 29.18 49.31
N TYR A 132 -13.36 29.26 48.09
CA TYR A 132 -11.96 29.64 47.88
C TYR A 132 -11.77 31.17 47.85
N HIS A 133 -11.10 31.71 48.87
CA HIS A 133 -10.81 33.15 48.99
C HIS A 133 -9.36 33.54 48.67
N GLY A 134 -8.62 32.74 47.89
CA GLY A 134 -7.30 33.13 47.35
C GLY A 134 -6.06 32.81 48.19
N GLY A 135 -6.13 31.81 49.08
CA GLY A 135 -5.00 31.35 49.91
C GLY A 135 -4.29 30.09 49.39
N ALA A 136 -3.24 29.63 50.08
CA ALA A 136 -2.66 28.31 49.80
C ALA A 136 -3.64 27.20 50.24
N ILE A 137 -3.96 26.26 49.34
CA ILE A 137 -4.85 25.12 49.62
C ILE A 137 -4.01 23.90 50.01
N PHE A 138 -4.20 23.38 51.22
CA PHE A 138 -3.65 22.10 51.63
C PHE A 138 -4.60 20.96 51.27
N TYR A 139 -4.15 20.05 50.40
CA TYR A 139 -4.93 18.89 50.00
C TYR A 139 -4.61 17.68 50.87
N SER A 140 -5.65 17.01 51.38
CA SER A 140 -5.49 15.75 52.10
C SER A 140 -5.08 14.61 51.14
N PRO A 141 -4.38 13.56 51.61
CA PRO A 141 -4.02 12.41 50.78
C PRO A 141 -5.21 11.75 50.08
N ARG A 142 -6.41 11.78 50.69
CA ARG A 142 -7.65 11.28 50.09
C ARG A 142 -8.05 12.08 48.84
N LYS A 143 -8.01 13.41 48.91
CA LYS A 143 -8.32 14.29 47.77
C LYS A 143 -7.32 14.14 46.62
N VAL A 144 -6.04 13.92 46.95
CA VAL A 144 -5.01 13.61 45.94
C VAL A 144 -5.30 12.27 45.25
N LYS A 145 -5.76 11.25 45.99
CA LYS A 145 -6.15 9.96 45.42
C LYS A 145 -7.35 10.10 44.47
N GLU A 146 -8.41 10.78 44.90
CA GLU A 146 -9.59 11.06 44.07
C GLU A 146 -9.22 11.79 42.77
N ALA A 147 -8.32 12.77 42.83
CA ALA A 147 -7.87 13.49 41.64
C ALA A 147 -7.06 12.61 40.67
N ARG A 148 -6.28 11.65 41.19
CA ARG A 148 -5.58 10.64 40.36
C ARG A 148 -6.56 9.69 39.68
N GLU A 149 -7.57 9.22 40.41
CA GLU A 149 -8.61 8.34 39.87
C GLU A 149 -9.39 9.04 38.75
N ARG A 150 -9.79 10.32 38.95
CA ARG A 150 -10.42 11.14 37.90
C ARG A 150 -9.53 11.31 36.67
N GLN A 151 -8.24 11.58 36.86
CA GLN A 151 -7.30 11.67 35.74
C GLN A 151 -7.21 10.35 34.97
N GLN A 152 -7.16 9.20 35.66
CA GLN A 152 -7.15 7.89 35.00
C GLN A 152 -8.43 7.65 34.20
N GLN A 153 -9.60 7.99 34.75
CA GLN A 153 -10.87 7.89 34.03
C GLN A 153 -10.88 8.75 32.77
N GLN A 154 -10.43 10.00 32.84
CA GLN A 154 -10.31 10.88 31.68
C GLN A 154 -9.35 10.33 30.62
N GLU A 155 -8.19 9.79 31.03
CA GLU A 155 -7.24 9.16 30.11
C GLU A 155 -7.87 7.94 29.40
N LEU A 156 -8.62 7.11 30.12
CA LEU A 156 -9.32 5.95 29.55
C LEU A 156 -10.42 6.38 28.57
N GLU A 157 -11.22 7.39 28.92
CA GLU A 157 -12.24 7.94 28.03
C GLU A 157 -11.63 8.54 26.76
N GLU A 158 -10.54 9.31 26.87
CA GLU A 158 -9.81 9.83 25.73
C GLU A 158 -9.26 8.70 24.83
N GLU A 159 -8.70 7.65 25.42
CA GLU A 159 -8.19 6.48 24.69
C GLU A 159 -9.34 5.78 23.94
N GLN A 160 -10.49 5.56 24.59
CA GLN A 160 -11.67 5.00 23.93
C GLN A 160 -12.17 5.89 22.78
N GLN A 161 -12.23 7.20 22.98
CA GLN A 161 -12.62 8.13 21.91
C GLN A 161 -11.65 8.10 20.73
N ARG A 162 -10.34 7.96 20.97
CA ARG A 162 -9.33 7.81 19.91
C ARG A 162 -9.52 6.52 19.14
N LEU A 163 -9.76 5.40 19.82
CA LEU A 163 -10.05 4.12 19.18
C LEU A 163 -11.31 4.20 18.31
N GLN A 164 -12.39 4.78 18.83
CA GLN A 164 -13.62 4.98 18.05
C GLN A 164 -13.39 5.87 16.82
N LYS A 165 -12.57 6.92 16.92
CA LYS A 165 -12.20 7.77 15.78
C LYS A 165 -11.39 6.99 14.74
N ALA A 166 -10.44 6.16 15.16
CA ALA A 166 -9.64 5.31 14.27
C ALA A 166 -10.50 4.27 13.55
N GLU A 167 -11.43 3.61 14.26
CA GLU A 167 -12.38 2.68 13.65
C GLU A 167 -13.31 3.37 12.66
N LYS A 168 -13.84 4.55 13.00
CA LYS A 168 -14.64 5.36 12.08
C LYS A 168 -13.86 5.73 10.82
N TYR A 169 -12.58 6.05 10.96
CA TYR A 169 -11.71 6.32 9.82
C TYR A 169 -11.51 5.07 8.94
N ARG A 170 -11.22 3.91 9.54
CA ARG A 170 -11.10 2.63 8.83
C ARG A 170 -12.36 2.28 8.05
N ARG A 171 -13.54 2.34 8.68
CA ARG A 171 -14.83 2.08 8.03
C ARG A 171 -15.08 3.03 6.85
N ARG A 172 -14.64 4.29 6.95
CA ARG A 172 -14.77 5.25 5.84
C ARG A 172 -13.88 4.87 4.66
N GLU A 173 -12.65 4.42 4.90
CA GLU A 173 -11.75 3.96 3.85
C GLU A 173 -12.29 2.69 3.17
N GLU A 174 -12.78 1.72 3.94
CA GLU A 174 -13.44 0.51 3.39
C GLU A 174 -14.68 0.88 2.55
N ALA A 175 -15.52 1.78 3.04
CA ALA A 175 -16.69 2.24 2.29
C ALA A 175 -16.31 2.99 0.99
N ARG A 176 -15.21 3.76 1.00
CA ARG A 176 -14.67 4.40 -0.21
C ARG A 176 -14.21 3.35 -1.23
N GLN A 177 -13.49 2.33 -0.78
CA GLN A 177 -13.02 1.24 -1.63
C GLN A 177 -14.20 0.45 -2.22
N ALA A 178 -15.17 0.04 -1.40
CA ALA A 178 -16.38 -0.66 -1.85
C ALA A 178 -17.19 0.17 -2.85
N LYS A 179 -17.31 1.49 -2.63
CA LYS A 179 -17.98 2.39 -3.57
C LYS A 179 -17.23 2.51 -4.90
N ALA A 180 -15.90 2.54 -4.87
CA ALA A 180 -15.07 2.55 -6.08
C ALA A 180 -15.24 1.24 -6.88
N GLN A 181 -15.20 0.09 -6.21
CA GLN A 181 -15.43 -1.22 -6.82
C GLN A 181 -16.84 -1.33 -7.41
N ALA A 182 -17.88 -0.91 -6.67
CA ALA A 182 -19.25 -0.91 -7.17
C ALA A 182 -19.43 0.02 -8.40
N ALA A 183 -18.72 1.14 -8.44
CA ALA A 183 -18.73 2.04 -9.60
C ALA A 183 -18.04 1.39 -10.82
N GLN A 184 -16.94 0.67 -10.64
CA GLN A 184 -16.26 -0.09 -11.70
C GLN A 184 -17.16 -1.21 -12.24
N ALA A 185 -17.72 -2.04 -11.36
CA ALA A 185 -18.64 -3.12 -11.75
C ALA A 185 -19.87 -2.58 -12.53
N ARG A 186 -20.41 -1.43 -12.13
CA ARG A 186 -21.50 -0.77 -12.88
C ARG A 186 -21.07 -0.30 -14.27
N ARG A 187 -19.83 0.19 -14.43
CA ARG A 187 -19.30 0.59 -15.75
C ARG A 187 -19.13 -0.63 -16.64
N GLU A 188 -18.56 -1.71 -16.11
CA GLU A 188 -18.38 -2.98 -16.81
C GLU A 188 -19.71 -3.59 -17.23
N ALA A 189 -20.70 -3.66 -16.33
CA ALA A 189 -22.04 -4.14 -16.65
C ALA A 189 -22.74 -3.30 -17.74
N ARG A 190 -22.52 -1.98 -17.76
CA ARG A 190 -23.04 -1.11 -18.83
C ARG A 190 -22.33 -1.37 -20.16
N ALA A 191 -21.01 -1.56 -20.14
CA ALA A 191 -20.23 -1.88 -21.33
C ALA A 191 -20.64 -3.24 -21.91
N SER A 192 -20.75 -4.27 -21.08
CA SER A 192 -21.18 -5.61 -21.51
C SER A 192 -22.61 -5.61 -22.05
N ALA A 193 -23.53 -4.88 -21.42
CA ALA A 193 -24.89 -4.71 -21.92
C ALA A 193 -24.95 -3.98 -23.28
N ARG A 194 -24.05 -3.01 -23.53
CA ARG A 194 -23.92 -2.35 -24.84
C ARG A 194 -23.45 -3.33 -25.91
N LEU A 195 -22.39 -4.10 -25.62
CA LEU A 195 -21.87 -5.12 -26.53
C LEU A 195 -22.92 -6.18 -26.86
N LEU A 196 -23.68 -6.66 -25.88
CA LEU A 196 -24.78 -7.60 -26.11
C LEU A 196 -25.87 -7.00 -27.00
N ARG A 197 -26.26 -5.74 -26.78
CA ARG A 197 -27.25 -5.05 -27.61
C ARG A 197 -26.76 -4.89 -29.05
N GLU A 198 -25.48 -4.57 -29.25
CA GLU A 198 -24.88 -4.47 -30.59
C GLU A 198 -24.82 -5.82 -31.29
N ARG A 199 -24.43 -6.89 -30.60
CA ARG A 199 -24.45 -8.26 -31.14
C ARG A 199 -25.85 -8.68 -31.57
N LEU A 200 -26.85 -8.52 -30.70
CA LEU A 200 -28.25 -8.84 -31.04
C LEU A 200 -28.77 -8.00 -32.22
N ARG A 201 -28.35 -6.73 -32.35
CA ARG A 201 -28.69 -5.90 -33.51
C ARG A 201 -28.02 -6.39 -34.78
N ALA A 202 -26.75 -6.78 -34.70
CA ALA A 202 -25.99 -7.34 -35.83
C ALA A 202 -26.57 -8.67 -36.31
N GLU A 203 -26.91 -9.58 -35.39
CA GLU A 203 -27.58 -10.86 -35.70
C GLU A 203 -28.93 -10.62 -36.39
N ARG A 204 -29.79 -9.74 -35.83
CA ARG A 204 -31.06 -9.39 -36.46
C ARG A 204 -30.87 -8.78 -37.85
N ALA A 205 -29.85 -7.94 -38.04
CA ALA A 205 -29.53 -7.37 -39.35
C ALA A 205 -29.03 -8.44 -40.34
N ALA A 206 -28.21 -9.38 -39.87
CA ALA A 206 -27.73 -10.52 -40.66
C ALA A 206 -28.89 -11.43 -41.08
N ASP A 207 -29.79 -11.78 -40.15
CA ASP A 207 -30.99 -12.58 -40.44
C ASP A 207 -31.89 -11.90 -41.48
N GLN A 208 -32.09 -10.59 -41.36
CA GLN A 208 -32.83 -9.82 -42.34
C GLN A 208 -32.13 -9.80 -43.70
N ALA A 209 -30.80 -9.69 -43.73
CA ALA A 209 -30.01 -9.73 -44.97
C ALA A 209 -30.10 -11.12 -45.63
N LEU A 210 -30.00 -12.21 -44.86
CA LEU A 210 -30.17 -13.58 -45.33
C LEU A 210 -31.57 -13.80 -45.92
N ARG A 211 -32.63 -13.35 -45.23
CA ARG A 211 -34.01 -13.42 -45.76
C ARG A 211 -34.17 -12.63 -47.06
N LYS A 212 -33.59 -11.43 -47.13
CA LYS A 212 -33.61 -10.62 -48.36
C LYS A 212 -32.83 -11.30 -49.49
N ALA A 213 -31.67 -11.88 -49.21
CA ALA A 213 -30.87 -12.63 -50.18
C ALA A 213 -31.63 -13.86 -50.70
N ALA A 214 -32.21 -14.67 -49.81
CA ALA A 214 -33.03 -15.83 -50.16
C ALA A 214 -34.25 -15.47 -51.03
N ARG A 215 -34.93 -14.36 -50.73
CA ARG A 215 -36.02 -13.86 -51.59
C ARG A 215 -35.53 -13.46 -52.97
N LYS A 216 -34.37 -12.81 -53.07
CA LYS A 216 -33.77 -12.43 -54.37
C LYS A 216 -33.33 -13.66 -55.16
N THR A 217 -32.72 -14.66 -54.54
CA THR A 217 -32.32 -15.90 -55.21
C THR A 217 -33.53 -16.69 -55.68
N ALA A 218 -34.58 -16.82 -54.85
CA ALA A 218 -35.83 -17.47 -55.26
C ALA A 218 -36.49 -16.77 -56.46
N LYS A 219 -36.52 -15.43 -56.48
CA LYS A 219 -37.02 -14.67 -57.64
C LYS A 219 -36.18 -14.94 -58.90
N ARG A 220 -34.85 -14.89 -58.80
CA ARG A 220 -33.95 -15.22 -59.92
C ARG A 220 -34.14 -16.64 -60.45
N LEU A 221 -34.36 -17.61 -59.56
CA LEU A 221 -34.66 -19.00 -59.94
C LEU A 221 -36.01 -19.12 -60.64
N GLN A 222 -37.04 -18.39 -60.18
CA GLN A 222 -38.33 -18.36 -60.88
C GLN A 222 -38.21 -17.72 -62.27
N GLU A 223 -37.46 -16.63 -62.39
CA GLU A 223 -37.19 -15.97 -63.68
C GLU A 223 -36.42 -16.89 -64.63
N SER A 224 -35.39 -17.60 -64.16
CA SER A 224 -34.64 -18.55 -64.99
C SER A 224 -35.47 -19.76 -65.41
N LEU A 225 -36.35 -20.28 -64.54
CA LEU A 225 -37.32 -21.32 -64.90
C LEU A 225 -38.31 -20.83 -65.97
N LYS A 226 -38.84 -19.60 -65.85
CA LYS A 226 -39.72 -19.00 -66.87
C LYS A 226 -39.00 -18.79 -68.20
N LEU A 227 -37.73 -18.37 -68.19
CA LEU A 227 -36.91 -18.20 -69.38
C LEU A 227 -36.57 -19.56 -70.04
N SER A 228 -36.25 -20.59 -69.25
CA SER A 228 -36.03 -21.96 -69.71
C SER A 228 -37.27 -22.57 -70.38
N GLN A 229 -38.47 -22.33 -69.84
CA GLN A 229 -39.73 -22.75 -70.47
C GLN A 229 -40.03 -22.00 -71.78
N ARG A 230 -39.64 -20.72 -71.89
CA ARG A 230 -39.73 -19.96 -73.16
C ARG A 230 -38.70 -20.41 -74.20
N GLY A 231 -37.57 -21.00 -73.80
CA GLY A 231 -36.52 -21.49 -74.69
C GLY A 231 -36.89 -22.70 -75.57
N LYS A 232 -38.02 -23.38 -75.32
CA LYS A 232 -38.55 -24.44 -76.20
C LYS A 232 -39.55 -23.93 -77.25
N ARG A 233 -39.86 -22.64 -77.30
CA ARG A 233 -40.75 -22.04 -78.32
C ARG A 233 -40.11 -20.82 -78.99
N ARG A 234 -39.70 -21.06 -80.25
CA ARG A 234 -39.30 -20.10 -81.30
C ARG A 234 -37.90 -19.49 -81.13
N SER A 235 -36.94 -19.76 -82.01
CA SER A 235 -36.89 -19.53 -83.46
C SER A 235 -36.89 -18.03 -83.84
N LEU A 236 -35.73 -17.62 -84.37
CA LEU A 236 -35.50 -16.66 -85.46
C LEU A 236 -35.74 -15.14 -85.24
N LYS A 237 -34.60 -14.42 -85.32
CA LYS A 237 -34.32 -13.08 -85.91
C LYS A 237 -34.48 -11.79 -85.07
N ALA A 238 -33.31 -11.17 -84.80
CA ALA A 238 -32.81 -9.82 -85.24
C ALA A 238 -33.81 -8.63 -85.32
N THR A 239 -33.52 -7.34 -85.04
CA THR A 239 -32.29 -6.52 -84.79
C THR A 239 -32.71 -5.07 -84.41
N ARG A 240 -31.87 -4.37 -83.60
CA ARG A 240 -31.44 -2.94 -83.62
C ARG A 240 -32.38 -1.70 -83.60
N LYS A 241 -31.89 -0.69 -82.84
CA LYS A 241 -32.00 0.81 -82.88
C LYS A 241 -33.27 1.43 -82.22
N ALA A 242 -33.27 2.60 -81.55
CA ALA A 242 -32.31 3.70 -81.27
C ALA A 242 -32.85 4.67 -80.17
N ALA A 243 -32.03 5.69 -79.82
CA ALA A 243 -32.32 7.00 -79.16
C ALA A 243 -32.59 6.98 -77.63
N SER A 244 -31.75 7.56 -76.77
CA SER A 244 -31.35 8.97 -76.52
C SER A 244 -32.47 9.88 -76.00
N GLU A 245 -32.38 10.28 -74.73
CA GLU A 245 -32.70 11.65 -74.29
C GLU A 245 -32.24 11.93 -72.85
N LYS A 246 -32.10 13.23 -72.58
CA LYS A 246 -31.27 13.88 -71.55
C LYS A 246 -32.06 14.09 -70.26
N PHE A 247 -31.37 14.19 -69.12
CA PHE A 247 -31.75 15.11 -68.04
C PHE A 247 -30.49 15.66 -67.34
N VAL A 248 -30.62 16.91 -66.93
CA VAL A 248 -29.59 17.91 -66.65
C VAL A 248 -29.82 18.44 -65.22
N VAL A 249 -28.72 18.82 -64.53
CA VAL A 249 -28.61 19.76 -63.37
C VAL A 249 -29.07 19.19 -62.00
N LYS A 250 -28.33 19.32 -60.88
CA LYS A 250 -27.72 20.54 -60.30
C LYS A 250 -26.65 20.20 -59.25
N GLU A 251 -25.50 20.85 -59.36
CA GLU A 251 -24.57 21.14 -58.27
C GLU A 251 -24.94 22.51 -57.66
N PRO A 252 -24.63 22.79 -56.38
CA PRO A 252 -24.41 24.17 -55.97
C PRO A 252 -23.05 24.36 -55.29
N GLN A 253 -22.26 25.27 -55.85
CA GLN A 253 -21.09 25.87 -55.21
C GLN A 253 -21.16 27.40 -55.39
N GLY A 254 -20.87 28.14 -54.31
CA GLY A 254 -20.60 29.59 -54.29
C GLY A 254 -21.81 30.48 -53.95
N SER A 255 -21.69 31.54 -53.13
CA SER A 255 -20.52 32.18 -52.54
C SER A 255 -20.95 33.43 -51.75
N ARG A 256 -20.11 33.80 -50.76
CA ARG A 256 -19.85 35.15 -50.20
C ARG A 256 -20.89 35.80 -49.29
N GLU A 257 -20.54 36.03 -48.01
CA GLU A 257 -19.73 37.14 -47.46
C GLU A 257 -20.45 38.49 -47.52
N ALA A 258 -20.90 38.99 -46.36
CA ALA A 258 -20.23 40.04 -45.59
C ALA A 258 -21.20 40.60 -44.53
N GLY A 259 -20.67 41.02 -43.38
CA GLY A 259 -21.37 41.95 -42.50
C GLY A 259 -21.47 41.52 -41.04
N SER A 260 -20.41 41.83 -40.30
CA SER A 260 -20.28 41.89 -38.84
C SER A 260 -21.52 42.35 -38.07
N ALA A 261 -21.90 41.58 -37.05
CA ALA A 261 -22.44 42.12 -35.80
C ALA A 261 -22.10 41.16 -34.66
N ALA A 262 -21.14 41.56 -33.84
CA ALA A 262 -20.78 40.90 -32.59
C ALA A 262 -22.01 40.77 -31.69
N THR A 263 -22.42 39.54 -31.38
CA THR A 263 -23.34 39.27 -30.26
C THR A 263 -22.57 38.44 -29.24
N ALA A 264 -22.33 39.05 -28.09
CA ALA A 264 -21.53 38.54 -27.00
C ALA A 264 -22.00 37.16 -26.53
N ALA A 265 -21.06 36.21 -26.41
CA ALA A 265 -21.26 34.95 -25.74
C ALA A 265 -21.53 35.20 -24.25
N GLN A 266 -22.64 34.68 -23.72
CA GLN A 266 -22.98 34.82 -22.31
C GLN A 266 -22.08 33.93 -21.43
N PRO A 267 -21.63 34.41 -20.26
CA PRO A 267 -20.75 33.64 -19.36
C PRO A 267 -21.52 32.52 -18.66
N ILE A 268 -20.92 31.33 -18.61
CA ILE A 268 -21.44 30.17 -17.87
C ILE A 268 -21.33 30.47 -16.37
N GLN A 269 -22.47 30.59 -15.69
CA GLN A 269 -22.57 30.87 -14.26
C GLN A 269 -22.58 29.57 -13.43
N SER A 270 -21.93 29.59 -12.28
CA SER A 270 -22.05 28.51 -11.28
C SER A 270 -23.40 28.58 -10.54
N ARG A 271 -23.80 27.48 -9.88
CA ARG A 271 -25.08 27.37 -9.14
C ARG A 271 -25.28 28.42 -8.02
N CYS A 272 -24.25 29.19 -7.67
CA CYS A 272 -24.27 30.28 -6.68
C CYS A 272 -23.95 31.67 -7.27
N GLY A 273 -24.08 31.86 -8.59
CA GLY A 273 -24.08 33.21 -9.20
C GLY A 273 -22.73 33.91 -9.34
N ARG A 274 -21.60 33.23 -9.12
CA ARG A 274 -20.26 33.82 -9.37
C ARG A 274 -19.80 33.59 -10.82
N GLN A 275 -19.28 34.63 -11.45
CA GLN A 275 -18.69 34.58 -12.79
C GLN A 275 -17.35 33.83 -12.79
N ILE A 276 -17.16 32.92 -13.73
CA ILE A 276 -15.94 32.12 -13.89
C ILE A 276 -15.12 32.70 -15.05
N THR A 277 -14.00 33.35 -14.73
CA THR A 277 -12.99 33.78 -15.71
C THR A 277 -11.98 32.66 -15.95
N THR A 278 -11.89 32.15 -17.18
CA THR A 278 -10.84 31.19 -17.58
C THR A 278 -9.57 31.93 -18.00
N PRO A 279 -8.38 31.58 -17.50
CA PRO A 279 -7.15 32.24 -17.91
C PRO A 279 -6.74 31.83 -19.33
N ALA A 280 -6.37 32.81 -20.15
CA ALA A 280 -5.81 32.60 -21.48
C ALA A 280 -4.43 31.94 -21.36
N ARG A 281 -4.25 30.81 -22.05
CA ARG A 281 -2.93 30.17 -22.17
C ARG A 281 -2.11 30.88 -23.24
N TYR A 282 -0.83 31.03 -22.92
CA TYR A 282 0.25 31.60 -23.70
C TYR A 282 0.29 31.08 -25.16
N ILE A 283 0.55 32.00 -26.09
CA ILE A 283 0.97 31.75 -27.49
C ILE A 283 2.37 31.17 -27.47
#